data_AF-A0A0F9DDU0-F1
#
_entry.id   AF-A0A0F9DDU0-F1
#
_cell.length_a   1.000
_cell.length_b   1.000
_cell.length_c   1.000
_cell.angle_alpha   90.00
_cell.angle_beta   90.00
_cell.angle_gamma   90.00
#
_symmetry.space_group_name_H-M   'P 1'
#
loop_
_entity.id
_entity.type
_entity.pdbx_description
1 polymer ?
#
loop_
_entity_poly.entity_id
_entity_poly.type
_entity_poly.pdbx_seq_one_letter_code
_entity_poly.pdbx_strand_id
1 'polypeptide(L)'
;IWSLPEDDVDYSKRWGLIKSRFTKMVSKGLVGNSYSTRSRMRKREGVVWQRRFWEHKIRNERDYEIHCNYIHYNPVKHGLVNSPKDWAFSTFHRYVKNGTYSEDWGSMEPIELPEGIGGE
;
A
#
# COMPACT_ATOMS: atom_id res chain seq x y z
N ILE A 1 2.43 7.76 -2.72
CA ILE A 1 3.45 7.34 -3.71
C ILE A 1 4.83 7.59 -3.13
N TRP A 2 5.80 6.71 -3.39
CA TRP A 2 7.16 6.85 -2.89
C TRP A 2 8.02 7.61 -3.90
N SER A 3 8.63 8.70 -3.44
CA SER A 3 9.67 9.42 -4.16
C SER A 3 10.98 9.20 -3.40
N LEU A 4 12.01 8.73 -4.09
CA LEU A 4 13.34 8.54 -3.51
C LEU A 4 14.19 9.78 -3.75
N PRO A 5 15.25 10.00 -2.94
CA PRO A 5 16.26 11.01 -3.24
C PRO A 5 16.83 10.85 -4.65
N GLU A 6 17.37 11.94 -5.19
CA GLU A 6 18.12 11.90 -6.44
C GLU A 6 19.23 10.84 -6.35
N ASP A 7 19.42 10.11 -7.44
CA ASP A 7 20.35 8.97 -7.57
C ASP A 7 20.10 7.74 -6.66
N ASP A 8 19.04 7.72 -5.84
CA ASP A 8 18.65 6.54 -5.06
C ASP A 8 17.56 5.73 -5.77
N VAL A 9 17.91 4.51 -6.16
CA VAL A 9 17.00 3.54 -6.80
C VAL A 9 16.69 2.33 -5.91
N ASP A 10 17.20 2.28 -4.68
CA ASP A 10 17.14 1.09 -3.81
C ASP A 10 15.85 1.03 -2.97
N TYR A 11 14.70 1.07 -3.65
CA TYR A 11 13.39 0.84 -3.02
C TYR A 11 13.30 -0.59 -2.44
N SER A 12 14.03 -1.55 -3.00
CA SER A 12 14.03 -2.95 -2.57
C SER A 12 14.58 -3.11 -1.15
N LYS A 13 15.72 -2.47 -0.84
CA LYS A 13 16.28 -2.49 0.52
C LYS A 13 15.36 -1.79 1.52
N ARG A 14 14.76 -0.66 1.14
CA ARG A 14 13.81 0.06 2.01
C ARG A 14 12.59 -0.79 2.35
N TRP A 15 12.02 -1.48 1.36
CA TRP A 15 10.95 -2.47 1.57
C TRP A 15 11.40 -3.63 2.48
N GLY A 16 12.61 -4.15 2.27
CA GLY A 16 13.19 -5.19 3.13
C GLY A 16 13.30 -4.76 4.59
N LEU A 17 13.76 -3.52 4.84
CA LEU A 17 13.88 -2.96 6.18
C LEU A 17 12.51 -2.74 6.84
N ILE A 18 11.51 -2.25 6.11
CA ILE A 18 10.14 -2.08 6.62
C ILE A 18 9.55 -3.43 7.04
N LYS A 19 9.56 -4.40 6.12
CA LYS A 19 9.03 -5.75 6.39
C LYS A 19 9.72 -6.41 7.57
N SER A 20 11.06 -6.29 7.65
CA SER A 20 11.86 -6.84 8.76
C SER A 20 11.53 -6.20 10.11
N ARG A 21 11.45 -4.86 10.17
CA ARG A 21 11.14 -4.13 11.40
C ARG A 21 9.74 -4.46 11.90
N PHE A 22 8.74 -4.42 11.02
CA PHE A 22 7.38 -4.79 11.38
C PHE A 22 7.32 -6.22 11.93
N THR A 23 7.90 -7.19 11.21
CA THR A 23 7.92 -8.59 11.67
C THR A 23 8.55 -8.73 13.05
N LYS A 24 9.68 -8.07 13.33
CA LYS A 24 10.32 -8.11 14.66
C LYS A 24 9.44 -7.53 15.78
N MET A 25 8.62 -6.53 15.46
CA MET A 25 7.70 -5.92 16.44
C MET A 25 6.52 -6.83 16.75
N VAL A 26 5.91 -7.46 15.73
CA VAL A 26 4.72 -8.31 15.93
C VAL A 26 5.05 -9.77 16.29
N SER A 27 6.25 -10.26 15.97
CA SER A 27 6.61 -11.67 16.16
C SER A 27 6.67 -12.11 17.61
N LYS A 28 6.81 -11.18 18.56
CA LYS A 28 6.78 -11.51 19.99
C LYS A 28 5.38 -11.83 20.53
N GLY A 29 4.30 -11.48 19.81
CA GLY A 29 2.91 -11.66 20.29
C GLY A 29 1.95 -12.42 19.36
N LEU A 30 2.17 -12.39 18.03
CA LEU A 30 1.20 -12.90 17.05
C LEU A 30 1.66 -14.14 16.26
N VAL A 31 2.97 -14.41 16.20
CA VAL A 31 3.55 -15.42 15.28
C VAL A 31 3.81 -16.77 15.97
N GLY A 32 3.43 -16.90 17.25
CA GLY A 32 3.76 -18.05 18.10
C GLY A 32 3.27 -19.42 17.61
N ASN A 33 2.30 -19.49 16.69
CA ASN A 33 1.68 -20.74 16.22
C ASN A 33 1.46 -20.82 14.70
N SER A 34 2.11 -19.96 13.90
CA SER A 34 1.89 -19.97 12.46
C SER A 34 2.66 -21.09 11.77
N TYR A 35 1.97 -22.01 11.08
CA TYR A 35 2.61 -23.05 10.30
C TYR A 35 3.43 -22.45 9.15
N SER A 36 4.77 -22.46 9.29
CA SER A 36 5.68 -22.11 8.21
C SER A 36 5.91 -23.31 7.30
N THR A 37 5.96 -23.10 5.98
CA THR A 37 6.33 -24.16 5.03
C THR A 37 7.82 -24.51 5.15
N ARG A 38 8.21 -25.74 4.81
CA ARG A 38 9.63 -26.18 4.79
C ARG A 38 10.52 -25.24 3.95
N SER A 39 9.99 -24.75 2.83
CA SER A 39 10.69 -23.80 1.95
C SER A 39 10.99 -22.46 2.65
N ARG A 40 10.01 -21.92 3.41
CA ARG A 40 10.18 -20.69 4.19
C ARG A 40 11.15 -20.89 5.35
N MET A 41 11.06 -22.02 6.07
CA MET A 41 12.00 -22.35 7.15
C MET A 41 13.45 -22.41 6.65
N ARG A 42 13.70 -23.08 5.51
CA ARG A 42 15.04 -23.18 4.89
C ARG A 42 15.62 -21.80 4.54
N LYS A 43 14.76 -20.86 4.12
CA LYS A 43 15.18 -19.50 3.75
C LYS A 43 15.07 -18.49 4.90
N ARG A 44 14.73 -18.95 6.12
CA ARG A 44 14.47 -18.09 7.29
C ARG A 44 13.44 -16.99 6.98
N GLU A 45 12.47 -17.29 6.12
CA GLU A 45 11.39 -16.37 5.74
C GLU A 45 10.28 -16.39 6.81
N GLY A 46 9.81 -15.21 7.21
CA GLY A 46 8.65 -15.07 8.09
C GLY A 46 7.34 -15.45 7.38
N VAL A 47 6.27 -15.61 8.17
CA VAL A 47 4.93 -15.98 7.68
C VAL A 47 4.02 -14.79 7.36
N VAL A 48 4.32 -13.62 7.92
CA VAL A 48 3.45 -12.43 7.90
C VAL A 48 3.28 -11.85 6.50
N TRP A 49 4.36 -11.83 5.71
CA TRP A 49 4.37 -11.19 4.40
C TRP A 49 4.27 -12.22 3.27
N GLN A 50 3.59 -11.84 2.18
CA GLN A 50 3.77 -12.48 0.87
C GLN A 50 5.21 -12.25 0.36
N ARG A 51 5.67 -13.15 -0.52
CA ARG A 51 7.02 -13.07 -1.12
C ARG A 51 7.04 -11.98 -2.18
N ARG A 52 8.14 -11.25 -2.26
CA ARG A 52 8.31 -10.07 -3.15
C ARG A 52 7.23 -9.01 -2.88
N PHE A 53 7.10 -8.06 -3.78
CA PHE A 53 6.06 -7.05 -3.80
C PHE A 53 5.78 -6.73 -5.27
N TRP A 54 4.68 -6.05 -5.53
CA TRP A 54 4.41 -5.45 -6.83
C TRP A 54 4.97 -4.03 -6.86
N GLU A 55 5.58 -3.64 -7.97
CA GLU A 55 6.06 -2.30 -8.21
C GLU A 55 5.62 -1.77 -9.57
N HIS A 56 5.30 -0.49 -9.62
CA HIS A 56 5.05 0.26 -10.84
C HIS A 56 5.81 1.58 -10.79
N LYS A 57 6.57 1.87 -11.85
CA LYS A 57 7.29 3.15 -11.97
C LYS A 57 6.37 4.16 -12.62
N ILE A 58 6.00 5.19 -11.86
CA ILE A 58 5.23 6.33 -12.34
C ILE A 58 6.00 7.07 -13.44
N ARG A 59 5.35 7.28 -14.59
CA ARG A 59 5.99 7.82 -15.80
C ARG A 59 5.69 9.29 -16.09
N ASN A 60 4.58 9.80 -15.58
CA ASN A 60 4.12 11.18 -15.80
C ASN A 60 3.06 11.56 -14.76
N GLU A 61 2.61 12.81 -14.81
CA GLU A 61 1.63 13.37 -13.88
C GLU A 61 0.28 12.63 -13.92
N ARG A 62 -0.22 12.30 -15.12
CA ARG A 62 -1.49 11.56 -15.25
C ARG A 62 -1.40 10.17 -14.59
N ASP A 63 -0.28 9.48 -14.77
CA ASP A 63 -0.01 8.19 -14.15
C ASP A 63 0.08 8.31 -12.62
N TYR A 64 0.68 9.39 -12.11
CA TYR A 64 0.71 9.74 -10.68
C TYR A 64 -0.70 9.93 -10.12
N GLU A 65 -1.52 10.75 -10.76
CA GLU A 65 -2.91 11.04 -10.35
C GLU A 65 -3.75 9.76 -10.29
N ILE A 66 -3.70 8.93 -11.34
CA ILE A 66 -4.42 7.66 -11.40
C ILE A 66 -4.05 6.75 -10.23
N HIS A 67 -2.75 6.62 -9.93
CA HIS A 67 -2.28 5.76 -8.83
C HIS A 67 -2.61 6.34 -7.44
N CYS A 68 -2.58 7.67 -7.28
CA CYS A 68 -3.05 8.32 -6.06
C CYS A 68 -4.54 8.06 -5.83
N ASN A 69 -5.36 8.21 -6.88
CA ASN A 69 -6.79 7.95 -6.83
C ASN A 69 -7.06 6.49 -6.47
N TYR A 70 -6.37 5.55 -7.13
CA TYR A 70 -6.46 4.13 -6.80
C TYR A 70 -6.15 3.84 -5.33
N ILE A 71 -5.03 4.34 -4.81
CA ILE A 71 -4.59 4.09 -3.44
C ILE A 71 -5.62 4.61 -2.43
N HIS A 72 -6.14 5.82 -2.62
CA HIS A 72 -7.08 6.43 -1.69
C HIS A 72 -8.49 5.86 -1.81
N TYR A 73 -8.89 5.36 -2.97
CA TYR A 73 -10.18 4.72 -3.18
C TYR A 73 -10.19 3.23 -2.84
N ASN A 74 -9.01 2.59 -2.71
CA ASN A 74 -8.90 1.15 -2.45
C ASN A 74 -9.76 0.63 -1.28
N PRO A 75 -9.89 1.36 -0.14
CA PRO A 75 -10.80 0.94 0.94
C PRO A 75 -12.27 0.83 0.52
N VAL A 76 -12.73 1.71 -0.37
CA VAL A 76 -14.10 1.66 -0.93
C VAL A 76 -14.22 0.54 -1.97
N LYS A 77 -13.23 0.43 -2.89
CA LYS A 77 -13.16 -0.66 -3.88
C LYS A 77 -13.27 -2.04 -3.22
N HIS A 78 -12.63 -2.23 -2.07
CA HIS A 78 -12.63 -3.49 -1.30
C HIS A 78 -13.79 -3.60 -0.29
N GLY A 79 -14.73 -2.65 -0.27
CA GLY A 79 -15.92 -2.69 0.57
C GLY A 79 -15.67 -2.53 2.07
N LEU A 80 -14.52 -1.96 2.47
CA LEU A 80 -14.17 -1.75 3.87
C LEU A 80 -14.88 -0.52 4.48
N VAL A 81 -15.17 0.47 3.64
CA VAL A 81 -15.88 1.72 4.00
C VAL A 81 -16.70 2.21 2.80
N ASN A 82 -17.65 3.10 3.05
CA ASN A 82 -18.48 3.70 1.99
C ASN A 82 -17.84 4.93 1.34
N SER A 83 -16.89 5.57 2.00
CA SER A 83 -16.17 6.75 1.48
C SER A 83 -14.70 6.74 1.91
N PRO A 84 -13.77 7.27 1.08
CA PRO A 84 -12.36 7.37 1.43
C PRO A 84 -12.10 8.11 2.74
N LYS A 85 -12.93 9.11 3.07
CA LYS A 85 -12.78 9.91 4.31
C LYS A 85 -12.98 9.08 5.58
N ASP A 86 -13.77 8.02 5.50
CA ASP A 86 -14.10 7.16 6.64
C ASP A 86 -12.95 6.18 6.96
N TRP A 87 -11.96 6.05 6.07
CA TRP A 87 -10.82 5.15 6.29
C TRP A 87 -9.63 5.85 6.94
N ALA A 88 -9.56 5.78 8.27
CA ALA A 88 -8.52 6.45 9.08
C ALA A 88 -7.07 6.06 8.74
N PHE A 89 -6.83 4.87 8.15
CA PHE A 89 -5.48 4.36 7.89
C PHE A 89 -4.98 4.69 6.48
N SER A 90 -5.11 5.95 6.06
CA SER A 90 -4.59 6.42 4.78
C SER A 90 -4.03 7.83 4.85
N THR A 91 -3.34 8.25 3.79
CA THR A 91 -2.90 9.63 3.61
C THR A 91 -3.97 10.54 2.98
N PHE A 92 -5.20 10.04 2.77
CA PHE A 92 -6.28 10.78 2.13
C PHE A 92 -6.58 12.09 2.86
N HIS A 93 -6.70 12.07 4.20
CA HIS A 93 -6.99 13.27 5.01
C HIS A 93 -5.93 14.36 4.85
N ARG A 94 -4.67 13.98 4.63
CA ARG A 94 -3.59 14.93 4.36
C ARG A 94 -3.76 15.57 2.97
N TYR A 95 -4.22 14.81 1.98
CA TYR A 95 -4.48 15.32 0.62
C TYR A 95 -5.70 16.24 0.59
N VAL A 96 -6.75 15.93 1.36
CA VAL A 96 -7.89 16.83 1.57
C VAL A 96 -7.43 18.15 2.20
N LYS A 97 -6.64 18.08 3.29
CA LYS A 97 -6.12 19.27 3.97
C LYS A 97 -5.27 20.17 3.04
N ASN A 98 -4.57 19.57 2.08
CA ASN A 98 -3.74 20.28 1.12
C ASN A 98 -4.51 20.75 -0.12
N GLY A 99 -5.82 20.51 -0.20
CA GLY A 99 -6.67 20.93 -1.32
C GLY A 99 -6.56 20.06 -2.57
N THR A 100 -5.92 18.89 -2.50
CA THR A 100 -5.82 17.96 -3.63
C THR A 100 -7.13 17.22 -3.89
N TYR A 101 -7.86 16.87 -2.83
CA TYR A 101 -9.19 16.28 -2.91
C TYR A 101 -10.21 17.14 -2.17
N SER A 102 -11.45 17.10 -2.61
CA SER A 102 -12.57 17.51 -1.76
C SER A 102 -12.81 16.45 -0.68
N GLU A 103 -13.41 16.85 0.44
CA GLU A 103 -13.70 15.94 1.55
C GLU A 103 -14.70 14.83 1.16
N ASP A 104 -15.58 15.12 0.21
CA ASP A 104 -16.59 14.22 -0.32
C ASP A 104 -16.11 13.42 -1.55
N TRP A 105 -14.86 13.58 -1.98
CA TRP A 105 -14.30 12.86 -3.13
C TRP A 105 -14.49 11.34 -2.98
N GLY A 106 -15.09 10.71 -3.98
CA GLY A 106 -15.35 9.27 -4.01
C GLY A 106 -16.44 8.77 -3.04
N SER A 107 -17.32 9.65 -2.53
CA SER A 107 -18.37 9.28 -1.56
C SER A 107 -19.73 8.93 -2.17
N MET A 108 -20.04 9.42 -3.37
CA MET A 108 -21.38 9.28 -3.97
C MET A 108 -21.40 8.38 -5.21
N GLU A 109 -20.40 8.52 -6.07
CA GLU A 109 -20.26 7.73 -7.28
C GLU A 109 -18.93 7.00 -7.30
N PRO A 110 -18.89 5.75 -7.78
CA PRO A 110 -17.63 5.06 -8.00
C PRO A 110 -16.75 5.86 -8.93
N ILE A 111 -15.50 6.09 -8.53
CA ILE A 111 -14.54 6.70 -9.42
C ILE A 111 -14.20 5.73 -10.56
N GLU A 112 -14.09 6.25 -11.79
CA GLU A 112 -13.57 5.46 -12.89
C GLU A 112 -12.06 5.27 -12.71
N LEU A 113 -11.65 4.03 -12.45
CA LEU A 113 -10.25 3.63 -12.42
C LEU A 113 -9.91 2.88 -13.71
N PRO A 114 -8.82 3.24 -14.41
CA PRO A 114 -8.38 2.49 -15.58
C PRO A 114 -8.15 1.01 -15.28
N GLU A 115 -8.41 0.16 -16.27
CA GLU A 115 -8.09 -1.26 -16.15
C GLU A 115 -6.59 -1.49 -15.95
N GLY A 116 -6.25 -2.51 -15.15
CA GLY A 116 -4.85 -2.92 -14.91
C GLY A 116 -4.11 -2.15 -13.82
N ILE A 117 -4.76 -1.22 -13.11
CA ILE A 117 -4.16 -0.54 -11.96
C ILE A 117 -4.23 -1.41 -10.71
N GLY A 118 -3.11 -1.51 -9.98
CA GLY A 118 -3.04 -2.15 -8.66
C GLY A 118 -2.52 -3.58 -8.62
N GLY A 119 -2.38 -4.25 -9.78
CA GLY A 119 -1.83 -5.61 -9.87
C GLY A 119 -2.61 -6.68 -9.10
N GLU A 120 -3.88 -6.40 -8.80
CA GLU A 120 -4.84 -7.28 -8.12
C GLU A 120 -5.66 -8.11 -9.11
#